data_AF-A0A7S3F241-F1
#
_entry.id   AF-A0A7S3F241-F1
#
_cell.length_a   1.000
_cell.length_b   1.000
_cell.length_c   1.000
_cell.angle_alpha   90.00
_cell.angle_beta   90.00
_cell.angle_gamma   90.00
#
_symmetry.space_group_name_H-M   'P 1'
#
loop_
_entity.id
_entity.type
_entity.pdbx_description
1 polymer ?
#
loop_
_entity_poly.entity_id
_entity_poly.type
_entity_poly.pdbx_seq_one_letter_code
_entity_poly.pdbx_strand_id
1 'polypeptide(L)'
;LVAGEFGCAVGAAYTSFSGFRTISSAGSAQMVLTAHVLARAGFAWWDMGQEHEYKIGLGAAMVTRSSFLDLFHAARRQATTLPDLAASHGSFSTLELPLDHP
;
A
#
# COMPACT_ATOMS: atom_id res chain seq x y z
N LEU A 1 0.17 0.66 -17.58
CA LEU A 1 0.26 1.08 -16.17
C LEU A 1 1.53 1.89 -15.98
N VAL A 2 1.49 2.93 -15.16
CA VAL A 2 2.66 3.78 -14.84
C VAL A 2 3.27 3.49 -13.46
N ALA A 3 2.56 2.73 -12.63
CA ALA A 3 3.04 2.13 -11.39
C ALA A 3 2.16 0.94 -10.99
N GLY A 4 2.66 0.07 -10.13
CA GLY A 4 1.91 -1.06 -9.57
C GLY A 4 2.80 -1.96 -8.72
N GLU A 5 2.18 -2.86 -7.97
CA GLU A 5 2.88 -3.84 -7.14
C GLU A 5 2.15 -5.18 -7.09
N PHE A 6 2.85 -6.18 -6.56
CA PHE A 6 2.23 -7.44 -6.16
C PHE A 6 2.82 -7.93 -4.85
N GLY A 7 2.05 -8.76 -4.17
CA GLY A 7 2.33 -9.26 -2.84
C GLY A 7 1.37 -10.39 -2.46
N CYS A 8 1.43 -10.82 -1.21
CA CYS A 8 0.51 -11.82 -0.67
C CYS A 8 -0.23 -11.28 0.56
N ALA A 9 -1.46 -11.76 0.73
CA ALA A 9 -2.24 -11.56 1.94
C ALA A 9 -2.26 -12.85 2.76
N VAL A 10 -1.95 -12.76 4.05
CA VAL A 10 -2.11 -13.86 5.02
C VAL A 10 -2.93 -13.32 6.18
N GLY A 11 -4.23 -13.64 6.19
CA GLY A 11 -5.19 -12.99 7.09
C GLY A 11 -5.18 -11.47 6.88
N ALA A 12 -5.01 -10.71 7.96
CA ALA A 12 -4.91 -9.25 7.93
C ALA A 12 -3.49 -8.69 7.78
N ALA A 13 -2.52 -9.52 7.41
CA ALA A 13 -1.17 -9.08 7.06
C ALA A 13 -0.99 -9.07 5.53
N TYR A 14 -0.58 -7.93 4.97
CA TYR A 14 -0.20 -7.84 3.56
C TYR A 14 1.31 -7.66 3.45
N THR A 15 1.96 -8.48 2.63
CA THR A 15 3.40 -8.41 2.37
C THR A 15 3.64 -8.10 0.90
N SER A 16 4.29 -6.97 0.62
CA SER A 16 4.73 -6.62 -0.74
C SER A 16 5.97 -7.39 -1.13
N PHE A 17 6.02 -7.87 -2.37
CA PHE A 17 7.20 -8.53 -2.92
C PHE A 17 8.00 -7.58 -3.82
N SER A 18 7.31 -6.94 -4.77
CA SER A 18 7.94 -6.01 -5.70
C SER A 18 6.90 -5.09 -6.34
N GLY A 19 7.38 -3.95 -6.82
CA GLY A 19 6.59 -2.99 -7.58
C GLY A 19 7.40 -2.35 -8.70
N PHE A 20 6.70 -1.68 -9.59
CA PHE A 20 7.28 -0.97 -10.73
C PHE A 20 6.73 0.45 -10.80
N ARG A 21 7.47 1.33 -11.49
CA ARG A 21 7.00 2.65 -11.91
C ARG A 21 7.71 3.07 -13.20
N THR A 22 7.03 3.85 -14.04
CA THR A 22 7.61 4.43 -15.28
C THR A 22 7.62 5.95 -15.28
N ILE A 23 6.92 6.59 -14.34
CA ILE A 23 6.86 8.06 -14.20
C ILE A 23 7.23 8.42 -12.76
N SER A 24 7.87 9.58 -12.59
CA SER A 24 8.17 10.13 -11.26
C SER A 24 6.90 10.23 -10.42
N SER A 25 7.03 10.00 -9.11
CA SER A 25 5.95 10.07 -8.11
C SER A 25 4.80 9.05 -8.26
N ALA A 26 4.65 8.38 -9.42
CA ALA A 26 3.58 7.40 -9.63
C ALA A 26 3.66 6.21 -8.64
N GLY A 27 4.88 5.78 -8.31
CA GLY A 27 5.11 4.75 -7.28
C GLY A 27 4.65 5.19 -5.89
N SER A 28 5.00 6.40 -5.47
CA SER A 28 4.57 6.95 -4.18
C SER A 28 3.06 7.12 -4.10
N ALA A 29 2.43 7.65 -5.16
CA ALA A 29 0.97 7.77 -5.24
C ALA A 29 0.29 6.39 -5.16
N GLN A 30 0.81 5.39 -5.90
CA GLN A 30 0.33 4.02 -5.85
C GLN A 30 0.44 3.43 -4.44
N MET A 31 1.57 3.63 -3.75
CA MET A 31 1.78 3.12 -2.38
C MET A 31 0.80 3.73 -1.38
N VAL A 32 0.56 5.05 -1.45
CA VAL A 32 -0.40 5.74 -0.59
C VAL A 32 -1.83 5.20 -0.83
N LEU A 33 -2.21 5.01 -2.10
CA LEU A 33 -3.50 4.43 -2.44
C LEU A 33 -3.63 2.97 -1.97
N THR A 34 -2.58 2.16 -2.10
CA THR A 34 -2.57 0.80 -1.55
C THR A 34 -2.79 0.82 -0.04
N ALA A 35 -2.09 1.69 0.70
CA ALA A 35 -2.26 1.80 2.14
C ALA A 35 -3.72 2.11 2.53
N HIS A 36 -4.38 3.03 1.81
CA HIS A 36 -5.80 3.33 2.01
C HIS A 36 -6.72 2.14 1.71
N VAL A 37 -6.46 1.40 0.63
CA VAL A 37 -7.24 0.22 0.27
C VAL A 37 -7.08 -0.87 1.32
N LEU A 38 -5.86 -1.17 1.75
CA LEU A 38 -5.57 -2.17 2.78
C LEU A 38 -6.24 -1.81 4.10
N ALA A 39 -6.13 -0.54 4.53
CA ALA A 39 -6.80 -0.06 5.73
C ALA A 39 -8.33 -0.22 5.65
N ARG A 40 -8.95 0.17 4.53
CA ARG A 40 -10.40 -0.01 4.30
C ARG A 40 -10.83 -1.47 4.23
N ALA A 41 -9.92 -2.34 3.81
CA ALA A 41 -10.16 -3.78 3.73
C ALA A 41 -10.00 -4.51 5.08
N GLY A 42 -9.60 -3.79 6.13
CA GLY A 42 -9.39 -4.36 7.47
C GLY A 42 -8.04 -5.04 7.65
N PHE A 43 -7.04 -4.76 6.81
CA PHE A 43 -5.68 -5.19 7.08
C PHE A 43 -5.12 -4.46 8.30
N ALA A 44 -4.46 -5.21 9.17
CA ALA A 44 -3.86 -4.70 10.40
C ALA A 44 -2.55 -3.96 10.12
N TRP A 45 -1.78 -4.43 9.14
CA TRP A 45 -0.50 -3.83 8.76
C TRP A 45 -0.05 -4.24 7.36
N TRP A 46 0.91 -3.47 6.85
CA TRP A 46 1.55 -3.66 5.57
C TRP A 46 3.07 -3.82 5.76
N ASP A 47 3.59 -4.99 5.42
CA ASP A 47 5.03 -5.24 5.33
C ASP A 47 5.55 -4.84 3.95
N MET A 48 6.41 -3.83 3.98
CA MET A 48 6.99 -3.22 2.79
C MET A 48 8.34 -3.86 2.43
N GLY A 49 8.83 -4.84 3.19
CA GLY A 49 10.15 -5.46 2.99
C GLY A 49 11.30 -4.57 3.48
N GLN A 50 12.43 -4.60 2.77
CA GLN A 50 13.68 -3.94 3.19
C GLN A 50 13.54 -2.43 3.43
N GLU A 51 14.35 -1.90 4.34
CA GLU A 51 14.36 -0.48 4.64
C GLU A 51 14.81 0.37 3.44
N HIS A 52 14.03 1.40 3.15
CA HIS A 52 14.40 2.46 2.22
C HIS A 52 13.86 3.78 2.74
N GLU A 53 14.63 4.85 2.58
CA GLU A 53 14.33 6.18 3.12
C GLU A 53 12.95 6.71 2.69
N TYR A 54 12.56 6.47 1.43
CA TYR A 54 11.26 6.89 0.92
C TYR A 54 10.07 6.20 1.64
N LYS A 55 10.24 5.00 2.17
CA LYS A 55 9.18 4.29 2.93
C LYS A 55 8.98 4.93 4.28
N ILE A 56 10.08 5.30 4.96
CA ILE A 56 10.04 6.01 6.22
C ILE A 56 9.38 7.39 6.04
N GLY A 57 9.69 8.09 4.96
CA GLY A 57 9.04 9.35 4.60
C GLY A 57 7.52 9.23 4.35
N LEU A 58 7.03 8.03 4.03
CA LEU A 58 5.60 7.73 3.87
C LEU A 58 4.93 7.25 5.17
N GLY A 59 5.66 7.22 6.29
CA GLY A 59 5.14 6.80 7.60
C GLY A 59 5.42 5.33 7.96
N ALA A 60 6.26 4.62 7.20
CA ALA A 60 6.70 3.28 7.58
C ALA A 60 7.58 3.33 8.84
N ALA A 61 7.47 2.31 9.68
CA ALA A 61 8.28 2.15 10.88
C ALA A 61 9.14 0.89 10.78
N MET A 62 10.38 0.98 11.26
CA MET A 62 11.22 -0.20 11.42
C MET A 62 10.75 -1.01 12.62
N VAL A 63 10.51 -2.30 12.39
CA VAL A 63 10.13 -3.26 13.43
C VAL A 63 11.19 -4.33 13.57
N THR A 64 11.47 -4.74 14.81
CA THR A 64 12.37 -5.87 15.05
C THR A 64 11.73 -7.16 14.56
N ARG A 65 12.56 -8.19 14.31
CA ARG A 65 12.05 -9.49 13.90
C ARG A 65 11.09 -10.12 14.91
N SER A 66 11.34 -9.98 16.21
CA SER A 66 10.44 -10.53 17.24
C SER A 66 9.09 -9.82 17.20
N SER A 67 9.08 -8.50 17.18
CA SER A 67 7.86 -7.70 17.08
C SER A 67 7.08 -7.99 15.80
N PHE A 68 7.77 -8.17 14.67
CA PHE A 68 7.15 -8.57 13.42
C PHE A 68 6.43 -9.93 13.54
N LEU A 69 7.08 -10.94 14.12
CA LEU A 69 6.48 -12.26 14.29
C LEU A 69 5.25 -12.23 15.22
N ASP A 70 5.29 -11.42 16.28
CA ASP A 70 4.15 -11.22 17.18
C ASP A 70 2.97 -10.60 16.44
N LEU A 71 3.21 -9.52 15.67
CA LEU A 71 2.20 -8.86 14.84
C LEU A 71 1.65 -9.81 13.77
N PHE A 72 2.49 -10.64 13.16
CA PHE A 72 2.09 -11.61 12.14
C PHE A 72 1.22 -12.73 12.70
N HIS A 73 1.61 -13.31 13.83
CA HIS A 73 0.80 -14.35 14.48
C HIS A 73 -0.57 -13.83 14.93
N ALA A 74 -0.66 -12.56 15.33
CA ALA A 74 -1.91 -11.90 15.66
C ALA A 74 -2.79 -11.67 14.41
N ALA A 75 -2.21 -11.19 13.31
CA ALA A 75 -2.94 -10.80 12.10
C ALA A 75 -3.35 -11.98 11.20
N ARG A 76 -2.54 -13.06 11.13
CA ARG A 76 -2.75 -14.16 10.18
C ARG A 76 -4.06 -14.93 10.32
N ARG A 77 -4.75 -14.79 11.47
CA ARG A 77 -6.04 -15.44 11.76
C ARG A 77 -7.24 -14.50 11.58
N GLN A 78 -6.99 -13.24 11.26
CA GLN A 78 -8.03 -12.23 11.09
C GLN A 78 -8.53 -12.25 9.65
N ALA A 79 -9.84 -12.14 9.47
CA ALA A 79 -10.46 -12.01 8.16
C ALA A 79 -10.34 -10.57 7.66
N THR A 80 -10.10 -10.41 6.36
CA THR A 80 -10.17 -9.13 5.66
C THR A 80 -11.27 -9.18 4.62
N THR A 81 -11.81 -8.03 4.26
CA THR A 81 -12.77 -7.90 3.17
C THR A 81 -12.19 -6.95 2.16
N LEU A 82 -11.57 -7.47 1.10
CA LEU A 82 -11.12 -6.60 0.03
C LEU A 82 -12.34 -5.87 -0.54
N PRO A 83 -12.34 -4.53 -0.55
CA PRO A 83 -13.43 -3.79 -1.16
C PRO A 83 -13.49 -4.16 -2.65
N ASP A 84 -14.71 -4.28 -3.17
CA ASP A 84 -14.91 -4.33 -4.61
C ASP A 84 -14.52 -2.96 -5.20
N LEU A 85 -13.26 -2.84 -5.59
CA LEU A 85 -12.70 -1.64 -6.19
C LEU A 85 -13.33 -1.36 -7.56
N ALA A 86 -13.83 -2.40 -8.26
CA ALA A 86 -14.50 -2.26 -9.56
C ALA A 86 -15.95 -1.77 -9.39
N ALA A 87 -16.67 -2.18 -8.34
CA ALA A 87 -17.99 -1.62 -8.05
C ALA A 87 -17.93 -0.15 -7.59
N SER A 88 -16.76 0.34 -7.18
CA SER A 88 -16.54 1.68 -6.64
C SER A 88 -16.20 2.75 -7.69
N HIS A 89 -16.57 2.56 -8.97
CA HIS A 89 -16.37 3.54 -10.04
C HIS A 89 -17.16 4.85 -9.80
N GLY A 90 -16.70 5.65 -8.85
CA GLY A 90 -16.91 7.09 -8.89
C GLY A 90 -16.15 7.64 -10.10
N SER A 91 -16.81 8.46 -10.90
CA SER A 91 -16.20 9.24 -11.98
C SER A 91 -14.92 9.90 -11.44
N PHE A 92 -13.76 9.44 -11.91
CA PHE A 92 -12.53 10.20 -11.76
C PHE A 92 -12.66 11.37 -12.74
N SER A 93 -13.29 12.46 -12.29
CA SER A 93 -13.16 13.74 -12.97
C SER A 93 -11.68 14.08 -12.94
N THR A 94 -11.08 14.24 -14.11
CA THR A 94 -9.73 14.77 -14.29
C THR A 94 -9.64 16.05 -13.45
N LEU A 95 -8.90 16.02 -12.35
CA LEU A 95 -8.42 17.25 -11.74
C LEU A 95 -7.38 17.78 -12.73
N GLU A 96 -7.82 18.68 -13.62
CA GLU A 96 -6.89 19.52 -14.39
C GLU A 96 -6.10 20.34 -13.37
N LEU A 97 -4.92 19.85 -13.02
CA LEU A 97 -3.92 20.65 -12.34
C LEU A 97 -3.43 21.69 -13.34
N PRO A 98 -3.50 23.00 -13.03
CA PRO A 98 -2.92 24.02 -13.89
C PRO A 98 -1.42 23.76 -13.96
N LEU A 99 -0.93 23.42 -15.15
CA LEU A 99 0.49 23.41 -15.45
C LEU A 99 0.95 24.87 -15.62
N ASP A 100 1.10 25.59 -14.51
CA ASP A 100 1.90 26.83 -14.52
C ASP A 100 3.38 26.43 -14.49
N HIS A 101 3.97 26.38 -15.68
CA HIS A 101 5.42 26.40 -15.87
C HIS A 101 5.92 27.86 -15.91
N PRO A 102 6.99 28.21 -15.19
CA PRO A 102 7.93 29.24 -15.65
C PRO A 102 8.89 28.70 -16.72
#